data_AF-A0A3P8VS70-F1
#
_entry.id   AF-A0A3P8VS70-F1
#
_cell.length_a   1.000
_cell.length_b   1.000
_cell.length_c   1.000
_cell.angle_alpha   90.00
_cell.angle_beta   90.00
_cell.angle_gamma   90.00
#
_symmetry.space_group_name_H-M   'P 1'
#
loop_
_entity.id
_entity.type
_entity.pdbx_description
1 polymer ?
#
loop_
_entity_poly.entity_id
_entity_poly.type
_entity_poly.pdbx_seq_one_letter_code
_entity_poly.pdbx_strand_id
1 'polypeptide(L)'
;MEYWRQCALWLINCKVLPPDHRVTWESAQVFDLAQTLRDGVLLCHLLNNLRAQSINLKEINLRPQMSQPAMDQLHRLDKARPQ
;
A
#
# COMPACT_ATOMS: atom_id res chain seq x y z
N MET A 1 12.46 18.89 9.97
CA MET A 1 12.83 17.52 9.51
C MET A 1 11.56 16.80 9.13
N GLU A 2 11.48 16.28 7.91
CA GLU A 2 10.33 15.49 7.47
C GLU A 2 10.57 14.01 7.78
N TYR A 3 10.01 13.51 8.89
CA TYR A 3 10.19 12.11 9.32
C TYR A 3 9.76 11.09 8.26
N TRP A 4 8.79 11.44 7.41
CA TRP A 4 8.34 10.58 6.33
C TRP A 4 9.42 10.34 5.26
N ARG A 5 10.28 11.34 4.97
CA ARG A 5 11.43 11.17 4.06
C ARG A 5 12.49 10.25 4.65
N GLN A 6 12.74 10.36 5.95
CA GLN A 6 13.64 9.44 6.66
C GLN A 6 13.10 8.00 6.65
N CYS A 7 11.78 7.85 6.84
CA CYS A 7 11.10 6.56 6.71
C CYS A 7 11.25 5.98 5.30
N ALA A 8 11.04 6.77 4.25
CA ALA A 8 11.23 6.34 2.86
C ALA A 8 12.67 5.85 2.59
N LEU A 9 13.67 6.56 3.11
CA LEU A 9 15.07 6.13 2.99
C LEU A 9 15.35 4.83 3.77
N TRP A 10 14.78 4.68 4.96
CA TRP A 10 14.92 3.44 5.74
C TRP A 10 14.28 2.25 5.02
N LEU A 11 13.12 2.43 4.38
CA LEU A 11 12.47 1.41 3.55
C LEU A 11 13.36 0.97 2.37
N ILE A 12 14.09 1.89 1.74
CA ILE A 12 15.08 1.56 0.70
C ILE A 12 16.23 0.74 1.28
N ASN A 13 16.76 1.12 2.45
CA ASN A 13 17.82 0.38 3.14
C ASN A 13 17.37 -1.03 3.53
N CYS A 14 16.11 -1.19 3.94
CA CYS A 14 15.48 -2.49 4.19
C CYS A 14 15.14 -3.28 2.92
N LYS A 15 15.53 -2.82 1.73
CA LYS A 15 15.30 -3.49 0.43
C LYS A 15 13.83 -3.74 0.11
N VAL A 16 12.91 -2.94 0.65
CA VAL A 16 11.48 -3.02 0.29
C VAL A 16 11.07 -2.01 -0.77
N LEU A 17 11.85 -0.95 -0.96
CA LEU A 17 11.68 0.01 -2.04
C LEU A 17 12.98 0.12 -2.85
N PRO A 18 12.89 0.31 -4.18
CA PRO A 18 14.07 0.63 -4.98
C PRO A 18 14.56 2.06 -4.67
N PRO A 19 15.87 2.36 -4.86
CA PRO A 19 16.42 3.70 -4.61
C PRO A 19 15.80 4.80 -5.47
N ASP A 20 15.36 4.45 -6.68
CA ASP A 20 14.74 5.38 -7.65
C ASP A 20 13.19 5.37 -7.56
N HIS A 21 12.64 4.97 -6.42
CA HIS A 21 11.19 4.97 -6.22
C HIS A 21 10.65 6.40 -6.13
N ARG A 22 9.51 6.70 -6.76
CA ARG A 22 8.88 8.04 -6.79
C ARG A 22 8.77 8.80 -5.46
N VAL A 23 8.78 8.09 -4.32
CA VAL A 23 8.75 8.69 -2.97
C VAL A 23 10.05 9.40 -2.59
N THR A 24 11.13 9.21 -3.37
CA THR A 24 12.42 9.90 -3.19
C THR A 24 12.52 11.18 -4.01
N TRP A 25 11.58 11.42 -4.93
CA TRP A 25 11.58 12.63 -5.77
C TRP A 25 11.35 13.88 -4.93
N GLU A 26 11.89 15.01 -5.38
CA GLU A 26 11.76 16.28 -4.66
C GLU A 26 10.29 16.71 -4.50
N SER A 27 9.47 16.44 -5.52
CA SER A 27 8.04 16.74 -5.57
C SER A 27 7.16 15.75 -4.78
N ALA A 28 7.73 14.69 -4.23
CA ALA A 28 6.97 13.67 -3.51
C ALA A 28 6.36 14.25 -2.22
N GLN A 29 5.16 13.79 -1.91
CA GLN A 29 4.45 14.14 -0.69
C GLN A 29 4.30 12.92 0.23
N VAL A 30 4.02 13.18 1.51
CA VAL A 30 3.72 12.12 2.48
C VAL A 30 2.59 11.18 2.01
N PHE A 31 1.66 11.69 1.22
CA PHE A 31 0.57 10.90 0.64
C PHE A 31 1.06 9.86 -0.36
N ASP A 32 2.14 10.11 -1.11
CA ASP A 32 2.73 9.13 -2.03
C ASP A 32 3.32 7.94 -1.27
N LEU A 33 3.97 8.21 -0.13
CA LEU A 33 4.46 7.17 0.76
C LEU A 33 3.29 6.37 1.36
N ALA A 34 2.24 7.05 1.83
CA ALA A 34 1.05 6.40 2.38
C ALA A 34 0.36 5.49 1.34
N GLN A 35 0.20 5.96 0.10
CA GLN A 35 -0.33 5.15 -1.00
C GLN A 35 0.54 3.93 -1.29
N THR A 36 1.86 4.10 -1.25
CA THR A 36 2.82 3.00 -1.49
C THR A 36 2.69 1.89 -0.44
N LEU A 37 2.41 2.25 0.81
CA LEU A 37 2.24 1.30 1.92
C LEU A 37 0.80 0.80 2.11
N ARG A 38 -0.18 1.38 1.39
CA ARG A 38 -1.61 1.21 1.63
C ARG A 38 -2.08 -0.24 1.59
N ASP A 39 -1.57 -1.02 0.65
CA ASP A 39 -2.00 -2.40 0.46
C ASP A 39 -1.36 -3.37 1.48
N GLY A 40 -0.49 -2.87 2.36
CA GLY A 40 0.17 -3.64 3.42
C GLY A 40 1.27 -4.59 2.92
N VAL A 41 1.27 -4.96 1.64
CA VAL A 41 2.22 -5.90 1.02
C VAL A 41 3.68 -5.53 1.32
N LEU A 42 4.05 -4.27 1.15
CA LEU A 42 5.41 -3.79 1.44
C LEU A 42 5.78 -3.88 2.92
N LEU A 43 4.83 -3.69 3.84
CA LEU A 43 5.06 -3.87 5.27
C LEU A 43 5.33 -5.33 5.60
N CYS A 44 4.69 -6.26 4.88
CA CYS A 44 4.92 -7.67 5.06
C CYS A 44 6.28 -8.11 4.53
N HIS A 45 6.69 -7.58 3.37
CA HIS A 45 8.05 -7.75 2.88
C HIS A 45 9.09 -7.16 3.84
N LEU A 46 8.81 -5.99 4.43
CA LEU A 46 9.69 -5.35 5.41
C LEU A 46 9.96 -6.26 6.60
N LEU A 47 8.92 -6.83 7.18
CA LEU A 47 9.05 -7.74 8.32
C LEU A 47 9.88 -8.98 7.97
N ASN A 48 9.69 -9.53 6.77
CA ASN A 48 10.48 -10.66 6.29
C ASN A 48 11.94 -10.31 5.99
N ASN A 49 12.23 -9.07 5.58
CA ASN A 49 13.60 -8.59 5.36
C ASN A 49 14.33 -8.33 6.69
N LEU A 50 13.62 -7.87 7.72
CA LEU A 50 14.18 -7.66 9.05
C LEU A 50 14.41 -8.98 9.80
N ARG A 51 13.50 -9.94 9.62
CA ARG A 51 13.61 -11.29 10.18
C ARG A 51 12.98 -12.29 9.24
N ALA A 52 13.79 -13.23 8.76
CA ALA A 52 13.34 -14.28 7.86
C ALA A 52 12.15 -15.05 8.43
N GLN A 53 11.17 -15.33 7.56
CA GLN A 53 9.97 -16.12 7.88
C GLN A 53 9.07 -15.54 8.98
N SER A 54 9.13 -14.23 9.24
CA SER A 54 8.20 -13.58 10.19
C SER A 54 6.75 -13.63 9.73
N ILE A 55 6.51 -13.60 8.42
CA ILE A 55 5.18 -13.69 7.83
C ILE A 55 5.19 -14.61 6.62
N ASN A 56 4.27 -15.58 6.61
CA ASN A 56 3.94 -16.37 5.43
C ASN A 56 3.17 -15.52 4.40
N LEU A 57 3.88 -15.02 3.39
CA LEU A 57 3.29 -14.21 2.30
C LEU A 57 2.19 -14.94 1.51
N LYS A 58 2.07 -16.27 1.64
CA LYS A 58 0.98 -17.06 1.03
C LYS A 58 -0.35 -16.92 1.76
N GLU A 59 -0.34 -16.59 3.05
CA GLU A 59 -1.53 -16.37 3.87
C GLU A 59 -1.99 -14.91 3.84
N ILE A 60 -1.07 -14.01 3.48
CA ILE A 60 -1.42 -12.64 3.15
C ILE A 60 -2.11 -12.68 1.80
N ASN A 61 -3.37 -12.27 1.77
CA ASN A 61 -4.12 -12.07 0.53
C ASN A 61 -3.44 -10.99 -0.32
N LEU A 62 -2.39 -11.38 -1.07
CA LEU A 62 -1.71 -10.59 -2.10
C LEU A 62 -2.61 -10.37 -3.33
N ARG A 63 -3.93 -10.32 -3.16
CA ARG A 63 -4.87 -9.91 -4.20
C ARG A 63 -5.14 -8.42 -4.03
N PRO A 64 -4.34 -7.51 -4.61
CA PRO A 64 -4.85 -6.22 -5.02
C PRO A 64 -5.67 -6.48 -6.30
N GLN A 65 -6.69 -7.32 -6.22
CA GLN A 65 -7.71 -7.31 -7.25
C GLN A 65 -8.63 -6.19 -6.83
N MET A 66 -8.63 -5.11 -7.61
CA MET A 66 -9.81 -4.27 -7.76
C MET A 66 -10.99 -5.17 -8.09
N SER A 67 -11.57 -5.81 -7.08
CA SER A 67 -12.89 -6.40 -7.14
C SER A 67 -13.84 -5.21 -7.04
N GLN A 68 -14.10 -4.58 -8.19
CA GLN A 68 -15.44 -4.06 -8.46
C GLN A 68 -16.42 -5.15 -8.00
N PRO A 69 -17.23 -4.92 -6.95
CA PRO A 69 -18.49 -4.21 -7.19
C PRO A 69 -18.99 -3.40 -5.97
N ALA A 70 -18.18 -2.54 -5.33
CA ALA A 70 -18.75 -1.64 -4.30
C ALA A 70 -19.48 -0.42 -4.89
N MET A 71 -19.16 -0.02 -6.13
CA MET A 71 -19.79 1.14 -6.78
C MET A 71 -21.02 0.80 -7.64
N ASP A 72 -21.20 -0.46 -8.06
CA ASP A 72 -22.42 -0.88 -8.80
C ASP A 72 -23.62 -1.14 -7.88
N GLN A 73 -23.40 -1.31 -6.57
CA GLN A 73 -24.47 -1.60 -5.63
C GLN A 73 -25.18 -0.33 -5.16
N LEU A 74 -24.50 0.82 -5.15
CA LEU A 74 -25.13 2.11 -4.82
C LEU A 74 -26.13 2.55 -5.90
N HIS A 75 -25.86 2.27 -7.18
CA HIS A 75 -26.74 2.65 -8.29
C HIS A 75 -27.99 1.75 -8.41
N ARG A 76 -27.97 0.54 -7.82
CA ARG A 76 -29.14 -0.35 -7.74
C ARG A 76 -30.06 -0.04 -6.56
N LEU A 77 -29.55 0.56 -5.49
CA LEU A 77 -30.36 0.98 -4.34
C LEU A 77 -31.18 2.25 -4.60
N ASP A 78 -30.73 3.12 -5.50
CA ASP A 78 -31.49 4.33 -5.87
C ASP A 78 -32.73 4.01 -6.73
N LYS A 79 -32.68 2.95 -7.55
CA LYS A 79 -33.80 2.51 -8.40
C LYS A 79 -34.84 1.62 -7.70
N ALA A 80 -34.62 1.24 -6.44
CA ALA A 80 -35.52 0.35 -5.69
C ALA A 80 -36.50 1.09 -4.77
N ARG A 81 -36.61 2.42 -4.88
CA ARG A 81 -37.64 3.20 -4.17
C ARG A 81 -38.93 3.21 -5.01
N PRO A 82 -39.98 2.45 -4.65
CA PRO A 82 -41.30 2.65 -5.25
C PRO A 82 -41.82 4.05 -4.89
N GLN A 83 -42.41 4.74 -5.87
CA GLN A 83 -43.26 5.91 -5.62
C GLN A 83 -44.56 5.48 -4.94
#